data_AF-A0A0Q9U391-F1
#
_entry.id   AF-A0A0Q9U391-F1
#
_cell.length_a   1.000
_cell.length_b   1.000
_cell.length_c   1.000
_cell.angle_alpha   90.00
_cell.angle_beta   90.00
_cell.angle_gamma   90.00
#
_symmetry.space_group_name_H-M   'P 1'
#
loop_
_entity.id
_entity.type
_entity.pdbx_description
1 polymer ?
#
loop_
_entity_poly.entity_id
_entity_poly.type
_entity_poly.pdbx_seq_one_letter_code
_entity_poly.pdbx_strand_id
1 'polypeptide(L)'
;MSTEPDETAYGPGTRWVAQRTGRTPEELTASPASMVAAVGDAVRQVAALAARLDSEDPEVRAAAQAEADELGRQVDSEPTPGERFGSRVAQVLRDAAERLDRPRV
;
A
#
# COMPACT_ATOMS: atom_id res chain seq x y z
N MET A 1 -5.92 -16.88 -21.23
CA MET A 1 -6.66 -15.96 -20.35
C MET A 1 -5.77 -15.71 -19.15
N SER A 2 -4.99 -14.63 -19.20
CA SER A 2 -4.21 -14.21 -18.04
C SER A 2 -5.19 -13.57 -17.07
N THR A 3 -5.39 -14.21 -15.92
CA THR A 3 -6.08 -13.60 -14.79
C THR A 3 -5.21 -12.44 -14.35
N GLU A 4 -5.58 -11.20 -14.72
CA GLU A 4 -4.96 -10.03 -14.11
C GLU A 4 -5.22 -10.15 -12.59
N PRO A 5 -4.18 -10.09 -11.75
CA PRO A 5 -4.36 -10.15 -10.31
C PRO A 5 -5.25 -8.97 -9.90
N ASP A 6 -6.30 -9.28 -9.15
CA ASP A 6 -7.18 -8.26 -8.59
C ASP A 6 -6.34 -7.38 -7.65
N GLU A 7 -5.89 -6.22 -8.14
CA GLU A 7 -5.06 -5.28 -7.38
C GLU A 7 -5.72 -4.83 -6.08
N THR A 8 -7.04 -5.04 -5.93
CA THR A 8 -7.80 -4.73 -4.71
C THR A 8 -7.82 -5.84 -3.67
N ALA A 9 -7.36 -7.05 -4.01
CA ALA A 9 -7.31 -8.20 -3.08
C ALA A 9 -6.34 -7.95 -1.92
N TYR A 10 -5.34 -7.09 -2.11
CA TYR A 10 -4.32 -6.78 -1.12
C TYR A 10 -4.53 -5.43 -0.47
N GLY A 11 -4.47 -5.44 0.86
CA GLY A 11 -4.54 -4.23 1.66
C GLY A 11 -3.45 -3.22 1.27
N PRO A 12 -3.69 -1.91 1.45
CA PRO A 12 -2.79 -0.87 0.97
C PRO A 12 -1.38 -0.98 1.55
N GLY A 13 -1.26 -1.35 2.83
CA GLY A 13 0.03 -1.62 3.46
C GLY A 13 0.82 -2.77 2.79
N THR A 14 0.16 -3.82 2.33
CA THR A 14 0.83 -4.93 1.63
C THR A 14 1.34 -4.48 0.25
N ARG A 15 0.53 -3.70 -0.48
CA ARG A 15 0.94 -3.14 -1.78
C ARG A 15 2.12 -2.18 -1.64
N TRP A 16 2.10 -1.33 -0.61
CA TRP A 16 3.19 -0.43 -0.30
C TRP A 16 4.51 -1.17 0.00
N VAL A 17 4.48 -2.22 0.84
CA VAL A 17 5.69 -3.03 1.14
C VAL A 17 6.19 -3.76 -0.11
N ALA A 18 5.28 -4.28 -0.95
CA ALA A 18 5.61 -5.00 -2.18
C ALA A 18 6.38 -4.11 -3.15
N GLN A 19 5.84 -2.93 -3.44
CA GLN A 19 6.48 -1.94 -4.31
C GLN A 19 7.89 -1.56 -3.81
N ARG A 20 8.05 -1.33 -2.51
CA ARG A 20 9.31 -0.86 -1.93
C ARG A 20 10.37 -1.94 -1.79
N THR A 21 9.98 -3.20 -1.69
CA THR A 21 10.92 -4.34 -1.62
C THR A 21 11.17 -4.99 -2.96
N GLY A 22 10.55 -4.51 -4.04
CA GLY A 22 10.65 -5.10 -5.39
C GLY A 22 10.02 -6.49 -5.46
N ARG A 23 9.00 -6.75 -4.63
CA ARG A 23 8.28 -8.02 -4.51
C ARG A 23 6.83 -7.87 -4.92
N THR A 24 6.14 -8.98 -5.13
CA THR A 24 4.68 -8.97 -5.33
C THR A 24 3.91 -9.13 -4.00
N PRO A 25 2.66 -8.63 -3.90
CA PRO A 25 1.82 -8.87 -2.73
C PRO A 25 1.60 -10.35 -2.40
N GLU A 26 1.54 -11.21 -3.42
CA GLU A 26 1.47 -12.67 -3.28
C GLU A 26 2.71 -13.22 -2.57
N GLU A 27 3.90 -12.81 -2.97
CA GLU A 27 5.17 -13.25 -2.37
C GLU A 27 5.27 -12.83 -0.89
N LEU A 28 4.74 -11.66 -0.55
CA LEU A 28 4.69 -11.18 0.83
C LEU A 28 3.72 -11.97 1.70
N THR A 29 2.55 -12.32 1.15
CA THR A 29 1.47 -12.98 1.89
C THR A 29 1.60 -14.51 1.92
N ALA A 30 2.50 -15.08 1.12
CA ALA A 30 2.81 -16.51 1.11
C ALA A 30 3.31 -17.05 2.46
N SER A 31 3.91 -16.21 3.30
CA SER A 31 4.36 -16.60 4.64
C SER A 31 4.47 -15.40 5.59
N PRO A 32 4.05 -15.54 6.86
CA PRO A 32 4.27 -14.52 7.88
C PRO A 32 5.74 -14.10 8.02
N ALA A 33 6.68 -15.04 7.85
CA ALA A 33 8.11 -14.74 7.91
C ALA A 33 8.56 -13.86 6.72
N SER A 34 8.04 -14.11 5.52
CA SER A 34 8.31 -13.30 4.33
C SER A 34 7.79 -11.88 4.50
N MET A 35 6.60 -11.72 5.06
CA MET A 35 6.02 -10.41 5.36
C MET A 35 6.86 -9.64 6.38
N VAL A 36 7.26 -10.28 7.49
CA VAL A 36 8.09 -9.64 8.52
C VAL A 36 9.46 -9.23 7.96
N ALA A 37 10.09 -10.08 7.16
CA ALA A 37 11.36 -9.76 6.51
C ALA A 37 11.24 -8.54 5.58
N ALA A 38 10.19 -8.50 4.76
CA ALA A 38 9.96 -7.39 3.83
C ALA A 38 9.62 -6.08 4.55
N VAL A 39 8.84 -6.12 5.63
CA VAL A 39 8.62 -4.95 6.49
C VAL A 39 9.95 -4.47 7.08
N GLY A 40 10.81 -5.38 7.54
CA GLY A 40 12.15 -5.05 8.04
C GLY A 40 13.04 -4.39 6.98
N ASP A 41 13.00 -4.86 5.73
CA ASP A 41 13.70 -4.24 4.60
C ASP A 41 13.15 -2.84 4.31
N ALA A 42 11.82 -2.67 4.29
CA ALA A 42 11.19 -1.37 4.07
C ALA A 42 11.58 -0.36 5.16
N VAL A 43 11.64 -0.78 6.43
CA VAL A 43 12.10 0.08 7.55
C VAL A 43 13.56 0.48 7.36
N ARG A 44 14.44 -0.44 6.96
CA ARG A 44 15.85 -0.12 6.67
C ARG A 44 15.99 0.90 5.55
N GLN A 45 15.19 0.78 4.49
CA GLN A 45 15.20 1.75 3.39
C GLN A 45 14.71 3.14 3.82
N VAL A 46 13.70 3.22 4.69
CA VAL A 46 13.24 4.51 5.25
C VAL A 46 14.31 5.13 6.16
N ALA A 47 14.98 4.32 6.98
CA ALA A 47 16.10 4.82 7.80
C ALA A 47 17.27 5.32 6.93
N ALA A 48 17.59 4.62 5.84
CA ALA A 48 18.60 5.06 4.88
C ALA A 48 18.19 6.35 4.13
N LEU A 49 16.91 6.53 3.85
CA LEU A 49 16.39 7.80 3.32
C LEU A 49 16.55 8.94 4.33
N ALA A 50 16.19 8.72 5.60
CA ALA A 50 16.38 9.72 6.65
C ALA A 50 17.85 10.13 6.80
N ALA A 51 18.78 9.17 6.79
CA ALA A 51 20.21 9.47 6.85
C ALA A 51 20.71 10.30 5.66
N ARG A 52 20.16 10.09 4.44
CA ARG A 52 20.51 10.90 3.26
C ARG A 52 19.93 12.31 3.33
N LEU A 53 18.77 12.49 3.96
CA LEU A 53 18.18 13.82 4.20
C LEU A 53 19.03 14.65 5.18
N ASP A 54 19.70 14.01 6.13
CA ASP A 54 20.63 14.66 7.06
C ASP A 54 22.05 14.83 6.49
N SER A 55 22.30 14.46 5.23
CA SER A 55 23.63 14.55 4.62
C SER A 55 24.10 15.99 4.46
N GLU A 56 25.37 16.25 4.79
CA GLU A 56 26.04 17.55 4.52
C GLU A 56 26.19 17.83 3.02
N ASP A 57 26.19 16.78 2.18
CA ASP A 57 26.26 16.90 0.73
C ASP A 57 24.91 17.40 0.17
N PRO A 58 24.88 18.57 -0.51
CA PRO A 58 23.65 19.16 -1.02
C PRO A 58 23.03 18.35 -2.16
N GLU A 59 23.82 17.62 -2.96
CA GLU A 59 23.30 16.79 -4.05
C GLU A 59 22.61 15.54 -3.50
N VAL A 60 23.24 14.89 -2.51
CA VAL A 60 22.66 13.74 -1.81
C VAL A 60 21.35 14.14 -1.13
N ARG A 61 21.33 15.31 -0.48
CA ARG A 61 20.14 15.82 0.19
C ARG A 61 19.02 16.17 -0.79
N ALA A 62 19.34 16.81 -1.90
CA ALA A 62 18.35 17.15 -2.93
C ALA A 62 17.72 15.89 -3.55
N ALA A 63 18.53 14.87 -3.85
CA ALA A 63 18.04 13.59 -4.34
C ALA A 63 17.16 12.88 -3.31
N ALA A 64 17.54 12.91 -2.03
CA ALA A 64 16.75 12.34 -0.94
C ALA A 64 15.42 13.09 -0.74
N GLN A 65 15.42 14.42 -0.86
CA GLN A 65 14.19 15.22 -0.78
C GLN A 65 13.21 14.86 -1.89
N ALA A 66 13.70 14.71 -3.13
CA ALA A 66 12.87 14.29 -4.26
C ALA A 66 12.24 12.90 -4.03
N GLU A 67 13.00 11.95 -3.45
CA GLU A 67 12.47 10.64 -3.08
C GLU A 67 11.43 10.73 -1.95
N ALA A 68 11.66 11.60 -0.95
CA ALA A 68 10.72 11.82 0.15
C ALA A 68 9.40 12.47 -0.33
N ASP A 69 9.48 13.41 -1.27
CA ASP A 69 8.31 14.07 -1.84
C ASP A 69 7.47 13.10 -2.70
N GLU A 70 8.13 12.21 -3.45
CA GLU A 70 7.45 11.10 -4.15
C GLU A 70 6.74 10.17 -3.16
N LEU A 71 7.40 9.81 -2.05
CA LEU A 71 6.79 9.00 -1.00
C LEU A 71 5.58 9.69 -0.38
N GLY A 72 5.66 10.99 -0.11
CA GLY A 72 4.56 11.80 0.41
C GLY A 72 3.35 11.77 -0.51
N ARG A 73 3.56 11.98 -1.82
CA ARG A 73 2.49 11.91 -2.83
C ARG A 73 1.81 10.55 -2.89
N GLN A 74 2.57 9.46 -2.75
CA GLN A 74 2.01 8.11 -2.72
C GLN A 74 1.12 7.89 -1.49
N VAL A 75 1.58 8.33 -0.31
CA VAL A 75 0.80 8.22 0.95
C VAL A 75 -0.46 9.09 0.92
N ASP A 76 -0.35 10.32 0.43
CA ASP A 76 -1.49 11.25 0.34
C ASP A 76 -2.52 10.83 -0.72
N SER A 77 -2.11 10.05 -1.72
CA SER A 77 -3.02 9.49 -2.73
C SER A 77 -3.79 8.27 -2.24
N GLU A 78 -3.41 7.66 -1.11
CA GLU A 78 -4.14 6.52 -0.57
C GLU A 78 -5.34 6.96 0.26
N PRO A 79 -6.53 6.36 0.06
CA PRO A 79 -7.67 6.61 0.93
C PRO A 79 -7.31 6.22 2.38
N THR A 80 -7.58 7.16 3.28
CA THR A 80 -7.38 7.02 4.71
C THR A 80 -8.13 5.80 5.25
N PRO A 81 -7.74 5.25 6.42
CA PRO A 81 -8.48 4.16 7.05
C PRO A 81 -9.98 4.43 7.19
N GLY A 82 -10.37 5.68 7.49
CA GLY A 82 -11.77 6.11 7.59
C GLY A 82 -12.51 6.06 6.24
N GLU A 83 -11.88 6.53 5.16
CA GLU A 83 -12.45 6.49 3.82
C GLU A 83 -12.61 5.05 3.30
N ARG A 84 -11.66 4.17 3.62
CA ARG A 84 -11.75 2.74 3.29
C ARG A 84 -12.88 2.06 4.04
N PHE A 85 -13.02 2.34 5.33
CA PHE A 85 -14.13 1.83 6.14
C PHE A 85 -15.48 2.32 5.61
N GLY A 86 -15.61 3.62 5.37
CA GLY A 86 -16.83 4.23 4.84
C GLY A 86 -17.24 3.64 3.48
N SER A 87 -16.28 3.49 2.57
CA SER A 87 -16.51 2.86 1.26
C SER A 87 -16.97 1.40 1.39
N ARG A 88 -16.38 0.64 2.31
CA ARG A 88 -16.77 -0.76 2.55
C ARG A 88 -18.17 -0.89 3.15
N VAL A 89 -18.52 -0.03 4.11
CA VAL A 89 -19.88 0.02 4.67
C VAL A 89 -20.89 0.37 3.58
N ALA A 90 -20.60 1.40 2.77
CA ALA A 90 -21.48 1.80 1.68
C ALA A 90 -21.70 0.67 0.66
N GLN A 91 -20.65 -0.09 0.32
CA GLN A 91 -20.73 -1.24 -0.57
C GLN A 91 -21.60 -2.35 0.04
N VAL A 92 -21.37 -2.74 1.30
CA VAL A 92 -22.16 -3.79 1.97
C VAL A 92 -23.64 -3.41 2.06
N LEU A 93 -23.95 -2.14 2.33
CA LEU A 93 -25.33 -1.64 2.36
C LEU A 93 -25.99 -1.68 0.99
N ARG A 94 -25.25 -1.35 -0.08
CA ARG A 94 -25.74 -1.44 -1.46
C ARG A 94 -26.04 -2.89 -1.85
N ASP A 95 -25.11 -3.81 -1.58
CA ASP A 95 -25.28 -5.24 -1.86
C ASP A 95 -26.43 -5.84 -1.05
N ALA A 96 -26.70 -5.33 0.15
CA ALA A 96 -27.85 -5.72 0.96
C ALA A 96 -29.17 -5.19 0.37
N ALA A 97 -29.20 -3.93 -0.08
CA ALA A 97 -30.37 -3.33 -0.73
C ALA A 97 -30.72 -4.07 -2.02
N GLU A 98 -29.73 -4.36 -2.88
CA GLU A 98 -29.94 -5.12 -4.12
C GLU A 98 -30.49 -6.53 -3.88
N ARG A 99 -30.11 -7.17 -2.77
CA ARG A 99 -30.66 -8.48 -2.36
C ARG A 99 -32.10 -8.41 -1.90
N LEU A 100 -32.53 -7.29 -1.33
CA LEU A 100 -33.92 -7.07 -0.90
C LEU A 100 -34.83 -6.71 -2.08
N ASP A 101 -34.30 -5.97 -3.07
CA ASP A 101 -35.03 -5.62 -4.29
C ASP A 101 -35.15 -6.78 -5.29
N ARG A 102 -34.38 -7.86 -5.11
CA ARG A 102 -34.50 -9.03 -5.97
C ARG A 102 -35.75 -9.84 -5.60
N PRO A 103 -36.71 -10.04 -6.53
CA PRO A 103 -37.90 -10.84 -6.25
C PRO A 103 -37.49 -12.29 -5.94
N ARG A 104 -37.98 -12.81 -4.82
CA ARG A 104 -37.84 -14.23 -4.47
C ARG A 104 -38.74 -15.03 -5.42
N VAL A 105 -38.14 -15.67 -6.42
CA VAL A 105 -38.80 -16.69 -7.26
C VAL A 105 -38.71 -18.04 -6.56
#